data_AF-A0A5K0YGQ3-F1
#
_entry.id   AF-A0A5K0YGQ3-F1
#
_cell.length_a   1.000
_cell.length_b   1.000
_cell.length_c   1.000
_cell.angle_alpha   90.00
_cell.angle_beta   90.00
_cell.angle_gamma   90.00
#
_symmetry.space_group_name_H-M   'P 1'
#
loop_
_entity.id
_entity.type
_entity.pdbx_description
1 polymer ?
#
loop_
_entity_poly.entity_id
_entity_poly.type
_entity_poly.pdbx_seq_one_letter_code
_entity_poly.pdbx_strand_id
1 'polypeptide(L)'
;AEYQASELGLLVENATVEQLGIARKVTITKDSTTIIADAASKDEIQARIAQIKKELMETDSVYDTEKLSERIAKLSGGVAVIKVGAATEAELEDRKLRIEDAKNATFAAIEEGIVPGGGTAFVHLSSAVPAIKEKLDDADERLGADIVQK
;
A
#
# COMPACT_ATOMS: atom_id res chain seq x y z
N ALA A 1 -16.54 -21.25 -24.19
CA ALA A 1 -17.03 -20.86 -22.86
C ALA A 1 -18.55 -20.87 -22.94
N GLU A 2 -19.23 -21.71 -22.14
CA GLU A 2 -20.70 -21.86 -22.18
C GLU A 2 -21.43 -20.83 -21.30
N TYR A 3 -20.77 -20.33 -20.26
CA TYR A 3 -21.35 -19.43 -19.25
C TYR A 3 -20.60 -18.09 -19.18
N GLN A 4 -21.34 -17.00 -19.01
CA GLN A 4 -20.80 -15.68 -18.65
C GLN A 4 -20.52 -15.60 -17.15
N ALA A 5 -21.38 -16.21 -16.33
CA ALA A 5 -21.19 -16.38 -14.91
C ALA A 5 -21.86 -17.70 -14.48
N SER A 6 -21.05 -18.73 -14.24
CA SER A 6 -21.51 -20.08 -13.93
C SER A 6 -22.34 -20.14 -12.64
N GLU A 7 -21.96 -19.35 -11.64
CA GLU A 7 -22.65 -19.28 -10.34
C GLU A 7 -24.03 -18.60 -10.44
N LEU A 8 -24.24 -17.77 -11.46
CA LEU A 8 -25.49 -17.07 -11.72
C LEU A 8 -26.34 -17.76 -12.80
N GLY A 9 -25.86 -18.87 -13.39
CA GLY A 9 -26.53 -19.57 -14.47
C GLY A 9 -26.66 -18.77 -15.77
N LEU A 10 -25.86 -17.72 -15.94
CA LEU A 10 -25.92 -16.84 -17.11
C LEU A 10 -25.17 -17.47 -18.28
N LEU A 11 -25.91 -17.88 -19.31
CA LEU A 11 -25.38 -18.51 -20.53
C LEU A 11 -24.87 -17.46 -21.53
N VAL A 12 -23.80 -17.77 -22.24
CA VAL A 12 -23.21 -16.86 -23.26
C VAL A 12 -24.16 -16.60 -24.43
N GLU A 13 -25.00 -17.57 -24.79
CA GLU A 13 -25.98 -17.44 -25.86
C GLU A 13 -27.05 -16.36 -25.59
N ASN A 14 -27.34 -16.07 -24.32
CA ASN A 14 -28.33 -15.08 -23.92
C ASN A 14 -27.71 -13.70 -23.63
N ALA A 15 -26.47 -13.46 -24.07
CA ALA A 15 -25.79 -12.18 -23.91
C ALA A 15 -26.55 -11.05 -24.61
N THR A 16 -26.80 -9.96 -23.90
CA THR A 16 -27.25 -8.72 -24.55
C THR A 16 -26.14 -7.68 -24.57
N VAL A 17 -26.23 -6.71 -25.47
CA VAL A 17 -25.19 -5.66 -25.65
C VAL A 17 -25.07 -4.80 -24.39
N GLU A 18 -26.17 -4.65 -23.65
CA GLU A 18 -26.23 -3.91 -22.38
C GLU A 18 -25.42 -4.57 -21.27
N GLN A 19 -25.12 -5.87 -21.38
CA GLN A 19 -24.28 -6.61 -20.41
C GLN A 19 -22.79 -6.50 -20.73
N LEU A 20 -22.42 -5.94 -21.88
CA LEU A 20 -21.03 -5.78 -22.29
C LEU A 20 -20.43 -4.49 -21.75
N GLY A 21 -19.22 -4.57 -21.18
CA GLY A 21 -18.49 -3.39 -20.72
C GLY A 21 -17.98 -2.53 -21.88
N ILE A 22 -18.05 -1.21 -21.73
CA ILE A 22 -17.54 -0.23 -22.70
C ILE A 22 -16.24 0.38 -22.16
N ALA A 23 -15.18 0.35 -22.96
CA ALA A 23 -13.89 0.96 -22.64
C ALA A 23 -13.48 1.97 -23.71
N ARG A 24 -12.85 3.08 -23.30
CA ARG A 24 -12.38 4.13 -24.19
C ARG A 24 -11.17 3.69 -25.03
N LYS A 25 -10.26 2.92 -24.43
CA LYS A 25 -9.08 2.38 -25.12
C LYS A 25 -8.63 1.08 -24.47
N VAL A 26 -8.34 0.09 -25.30
CA VAL A 26 -7.77 -1.19 -24.86
C VAL A 26 -6.42 -1.36 -25.54
N THR A 27 -5.39 -1.70 -24.78
CA THR A 27 -4.04 -1.95 -25.29
C THR A 27 -3.59 -3.32 -24.79
N ILE A 28 -3.28 -4.21 -25.72
CA ILE A 28 -2.88 -5.59 -25.42
C ILE A 28 -1.43 -5.76 -25.89
N THR A 29 -0.59 -6.25 -25.00
CA THR A 29 0.78 -6.68 -25.29
C THR A 29 0.88 -8.20 -25.05
N LYS A 30 2.05 -8.79 -25.34
CA LYS A 30 2.28 -10.22 -25.12
C LYS A 30 2.00 -10.64 -23.67
N ASP A 31 2.33 -9.78 -22.72
CA ASP A 31 2.35 -10.12 -21.28
C ASP A 31 1.34 -9.32 -20.45
N SER A 32 0.66 -8.31 -21.02
CA SER A 32 -0.25 -7.45 -20.26
C SER A 32 -1.40 -6.88 -21.08
N THR A 33 -2.55 -6.67 -20.43
CA THR A 33 -3.72 -6.01 -21.01
C THR A 33 -4.07 -4.79 -20.18
N THR A 34 -4.10 -3.62 -20.83
CA THR A 34 -4.49 -2.35 -20.21
C THR A 34 -5.83 -1.90 -20.76
N ILE A 35 -6.81 -1.70 -19.87
CA ILE A 35 -8.16 -1.27 -20.21
C ILE A 35 -8.37 0.12 -19.60
N ILE A 36 -8.61 1.12 -20.46
CA ILE A 36 -8.91 2.49 -20.06
C ILE A 36 -10.41 2.67 -20.18
N ALA A 37 -11.09 2.74 -19.03
CA ALA A 37 -12.53 2.92 -18.93
C ALA A 37 -12.97 4.36 -19.29
N ASP A 38 -14.23 4.52 -19.70
CA ASP A 38 -14.85 5.83 -19.95
C ASP A 38 -15.49 6.40 -18.67
N ALA A 39 -15.70 7.72 -18.63
CA ALA A 39 -16.13 8.47 -17.45
C ALA A 39 -17.48 7.99 -16.85
N ALA A 40 -18.31 7.31 -17.65
CA ALA A 40 -19.59 6.75 -17.22
C ALA A 40 -19.47 5.72 -16.08
N SER A 41 -18.31 5.09 -15.93
CA SER A 41 -18.06 4.04 -14.92
C SER A 41 -17.46 4.56 -13.61
N LYS A 42 -17.30 5.88 -13.45
CA LYS A 42 -16.61 6.48 -12.30
C LYS A 42 -17.32 6.20 -10.98
N ASP A 43 -18.64 6.31 -10.92
CA ASP A 43 -19.41 6.12 -9.69
C ASP A 43 -19.45 4.65 -9.26
N GLU A 44 -19.58 3.72 -10.22
CA GLU A 44 -19.50 2.28 -9.96
C GLU A 44 -18.11 1.86 -9.45
N ILE A 45 -17.05 2.43 -10.03
CA ILE A 45 -15.67 2.22 -9.57
C ILE A 45 -15.50 2.72 -8.14
N GLN A 46 -16.03 3.91 -7.81
CA GLN A 46 -15.96 4.44 -6.45
C GLN A 46 -16.76 3.59 -5.45
N ALA A 47 -17.96 3.14 -5.82
CA ALA A 47 -18.75 2.22 -5.00
C ALA A 47 -18.01 0.91 -4.75
N ARG A 48 -17.35 0.36 -5.78
CA ARG A 48 -16.55 -0.86 -5.65
C ARG A 48 -15.31 -0.65 -4.79
N ILE A 49 -14.62 0.49 -4.91
CA ILE A 49 -13.49 0.84 -4.05
C ILE A 49 -13.96 0.93 -2.59
N ALA A 50 -15.10 1.57 -2.32
CA ALA A 50 -15.64 1.68 -0.96
C ALA A 50 -15.96 0.31 -0.35
N GLN A 51 -16.54 -0.61 -1.14
CA GLN A 51 -16.78 -1.98 -0.72
C GLN A 51 -15.47 -2.70 -0.34
N ILE A 52 -14.46 -2.65 -1.21
CA ILE A 52 -13.17 -3.33 -0.97
C ILE A 52 -12.42 -2.72 0.22
N LYS A 53 -12.52 -1.40 0.42
CA LYS A 53 -11.96 -0.72 1.60
C LYS A 53 -12.60 -1.21 2.90
N LYS A 54 -13.90 -1.51 2.88
CA LYS A 54 -14.58 -2.09 4.05
C LYS A 54 -14.10 -3.52 4.31
N GLU A 55 -14.00 -4.34 3.27
CA GLU A 55 -13.47 -5.70 3.36
C GLU A 55 -12.03 -5.71 3.92
N LEU A 56 -11.20 -4.73 3.51
CA LEU A 56 -9.83 -4.57 4.01
C LEU A 56 -9.75 -4.23 5.49
N MET A 57 -10.72 -3.50 6.06
CA MET A 57 -10.75 -3.21 7.50
C MET A 57 -11.15 -4.43 8.36
N GLU A 58 -11.88 -5.37 7.78
CA GLU A 58 -12.36 -6.58 8.46
C GLU A 58 -11.38 -7.77 8.31
N THR A 59 -10.27 -7.56 7.60
CA THR A 59 -9.31 -8.62 7.24
C THR A 59 -8.06 -8.56 8.12
N ASP A 60 -7.74 -9.67 8.78
CA ASP A 60 -6.51 -9.82 9.59
C ASP A 60 -5.36 -10.53 8.84
N SER A 61 -5.63 -11.02 7.63
CA SER A 61 -4.67 -11.75 6.79
C SER A 61 -3.79 -10.80 6.00
N VAL A 62 -2.47 -10.93 6.16
CA VAL A 62 -1.47 -10.12 5.42
C VAL A 62 -1.62 -10.32 3.91
N TYR A 63 -1.79 -11.58 3.47
CA TYR A 63 -1.95 -11.92 2.06
C TYR A 63 -3.17 -11.24 1.45
N ASP A 64 -4.32 -11.29 2.13
CA ASP A 64 -5.55 -10.69 1.65
C ASP A 64 -5.48 -9.16 1.66
N THR A 65 -4.84 -8.59 2.69
CA THR A 65 -4.59 -7.14 2.77
C THR A 65 -3.77 -6.64 1.57
N GLU A 66 -2.70 -7.35 1.19
CA GLU A 66 -1.90 -7.02 0.01
C GLU A 66 -2.73 -7.11 -1.28
N LYS A 67 -3.52 -8.19 -1.45
CA LYS A 67 -4.31 -8.40 -2.67
C LYS A 67 -5.47 -7.42 -2.81
N LEU A 68 -6.15 -7.08 -1.72
CA LEU A 68 -7.20 -6.06 -1.70
C LEU A 68 -6.61 -4.68 -1.99
N SER A 69 -5.43 -4.37 -1.45
CA SER A 69 -4.70 -3.13 -1.73
C SER A 69 -4.29 -3.01 -3.20
N GLU A 70 -3.73 -4.07 -3.80
CA GLU A 70 -3.42 -4.11 -5.24
C GLU A 70 -4.67 -3.84 -6.10
N ARG A 71 -5.80 -4.40 -5.70
CA ARG A 71 -7.08 -4.24 -6.41
C ARG A 71 -7.61 -2.81 -6.29
N ILE A 72 -7.56 -2.20 -5.10
CA ILE A 72 -7.91 -0.79 -4.90
C ILE A 72 -7.02 0.12 -5.75
N ALA A 73 -5.70 -0.15 -5.80
CA ALA A 73 -4.76 0.63 -6.58
C ALA A 73 -5.06 0.58 -8.08
N LYS A 74 -5.38 -0.62 -8.61
CA LYS A 74 -5.79 -0.80 -10.02
C LYS A 74 -7.08 -0.04 -10.35
N LEU A 75 -8.07 -0.07 -9.46
CA LEU A 75 -9.34 0.65 -9.64
C LEU A 75 -9.18 2.18 -9.52
N SER A 76 -8.26 2.63 -8.67
CA SER A 76 -7.97 4.06 -8.46
C SER A 76 -7.06 4.66 -9.53
N GLY A 77 -6.56 3.84 -10.48
CA GLY A 77 -5.61 4.27 -11.52
C GLY A 77 -4.20 4.59 -11.00
N GLY A 78 -3.89 4.20 -9.77
CA GLY A 78 -2.67 4.57 -9.05
C GLY A 78 -1.70 3.40 -8.91
N VAL A 79 -1.23 2.83 -10.02
CA VAL A 79 -0.18 1.80 -10.00
C VAL A 79 1.06 2.34 -10.70
N ALA A 80 2.08 2.67 -9.92
CA ALA A 80 3.41 2.98 -10.42
C ALA A 80 4.30 1.74 -10.31
N VAL A 81 4.97 1.36 -11.40
CA VAL A 81 5.94 0.25 -11.42
C VAL A 81 7.34 0.84 -11.50
N ILE A 82 8.17 0.58 -10.48
CA ILE A 82 9.57 0.99 -10.46
C ILE A 82 10.41 -0.16 -11.03
N LYS A 83 11.05 0.07 -12.17
CA LYS A 83 11.97 -0.90 -12.79
C LYS A 83 13.40 -0.57 -12.39
N VAL A 84 14.02 -1.45 -11.61
CA VAL A 84 15.41 -1.32 -11.19
C VAL A 84 16.30 -2.06 -12.17
N GLY A 85 17.34 -1.40 -12.65
CA GLY A 85 18.34 -1.98 -13.55
C GLY A 85 19.74 -1.88 -12.97
N ALA A 86 20.57 -2.89 -13.26
CA ALA A 86 21.98 -2.94 -12.87
C ALA A 86 22.80 -3.74 -13.91
N ALA A 87 24.12 -3.59 -13.87
CA ALA A 87 25.02 -4.28 -14.81
C ALA A 87 25.32 -5.72 -14.37
N THR A 88 25.24 -6.01 -13.07
CA THR A 88 25.45 -7.34 -12.49
C THR A 88 24.30 -7.72 -11.56
N GLU A 89 24.11 -9.01 -11.31
CA GLU A 89 23.06 -9.52 -10.44
C GLU A 89 23.22 -9.04 -8.98
N ALA A 90 24.46 -9.00 -8.48
CA ALA A 90 24.75 -8.50 -7.14
C ALA A 90 24.36 -7.01 -6.97
N GLU A 91 24.65 -6.18 -7.97
CA GLU A 91 24.22 -4.77 -7.97
C GLU A 91 22.71 -4.62 -8.13
N LEU A 92 22.05 -5.53 -8.83
CA LEU A 92 20.60 -5.51 -9.01
C LEU A 92 19.90 -5.69 -7.67
N GLU A 93 20.31 -6.69 -6.89
CA GLU A 93 19.75 -6.96 -5.58
C GLU A 93 20.06 -5.84 -4.58
N ASP A 94 21.29 -5.30 -4.53
CA ASP A 94 21.60 -4.14 -3.66
C ASP A 94 20.75 -2.91 -4.01
N ARG A 95 20.61 -2.57 -5.30
CA ARG A 95 19.76 -1.44 -5.73
C ARG A 95 18.29 -1.67 -5.43
N LYS A 96 17.82 -2.90 -5.59
CA LYS A 96 16.43 -3.27 -5.28
C LYS A 96 16.15 -3.08 -3.79
N LEU A 97 17.00 -3.59 -2.91
CA LEU A 97 16.87 -3.42 -1.46
C LEU A 97 16.87 -1.94 -1.04
N ARG A 98 17.74 -1.11 -1.64
CA ARG A 98 17.76 0.35 -1.37
C ARG A 98 16.47 1.05 -1.80
N ILE A 99 15.88 0.63 -2.92
CA ILE A 99 14.62 1.20 -3.41
C ILE A 99 13.44 0.74 -2.56
N GLU A 100 13.44 -0.52 -2.10
CA GLU A 100 12.45 -1.03 -1.16
C GLU A 100 12.52 -0.27 0.18
N ASP A 101 13.72 -0.03 0.69
CA ASP A 101 13.92 0.74 1.91
C ASP A 101 13.45 2.20 1.74
N ALA A 102 13.80 2.85 0.63
CA ALA A 102 13.32 4.19 0.32
C ALA A 102 11.80 4.29 0.19
N LYS A 103 11.15 3.28 -0.42
CA LYS A 103 9.69 3.17 -0.50
C LYS A 103 9.08 3.08 0.89
N ASN A 104 9.62 2.24 1.77
CA ASN A 104 9.08 2.07 3.11
C ASN A 104 9.31 3.32 3.98
N ALA A 105 10.48 3.94 3.88
CA ALA A 105 10.79 5.20 4.58
C ALA A 105 9.86 6.34 4.15
N THR A 106 9.55 6.45 2.86
CA THR A 106 8.62 7.49 2.37
C THR A 106 7.18 7.24 2.81
N PHE A 107 6.72 6.00 2.86
CA PHE A 107 5.41 5.68 3.42
C PHE A 107 5.31 5.98 4.91
N ALA A 108 6.30 5.57 5.71
CA ALA A 108 6.36 5.90 7.13
C ALA A 108 6.36 7.41 7.37
N ALA A 109 7.11 8.17 6.55
CA ALA A 109 7.13 9.62 6.62
C ALA A 109 5.79 10.30 6.30
N ILE A 110 4.97 9.67 5.44
CA ILE A 110 3.63 10.17 5.11
C ILE A 110 2.64 9.86 6.25
N GLU A 111 2.78 8.70 6.89
CA GLU A 111 1.88 8.23 7.96
C GLU A 111 2.15 8.94 9.29
N GLU A 112 3.41 9.00 9.74
CA GLU A 112 3.80 9.51 11.07
C GLU A 112 4.41 10.92 11.01
N GLY A 113 4.74 11.41 9.82
CA GLY A 113 5.43 12.69 9.62
C GLY A 113 6.95 12.56 9.60
N ILE A 114 7.64 13.70 9.63
CA ILE A 114 9.11 13.76 9.53
C ILE A 114 9.72 14.44 10.75
N VAL A 115 10.89 13.96 11.16
CA VAL A 115 11.71 14.52 12.24
C VAL A 115 13.15 14.77 11.78
N PRO A 116 13.92 15.63 12.47
CA PRO A 116 15.33 15.83 12.17
C PRO A 116 16.13 14.53 12.23
N GLY A 117 16.81 14.18 11.13
CA GLY A 117 17.59 12.95 11.00
C GLY A 117 18.93 12.98 11.74
N GLY A 118 19.83 12.06 11.38
CA GLY A 118 21.20 12.00 11.93
C GLY A 118 21.28 11.69 13.43
N GLY A 119 20.21 11.14 14.02
CA GLY A 119 20.10 10.92 15.46
C GLY A 119 19.77 12.18 16.28
N THR A 120 19.64 13.36 15.65
CA THR A 120 19.35 14.61 16.36
C THR A 120 17.99 14.59 17.05
N ALA A 121 16.99 13.93 16.45
CA ALA A 121 15.70 13.71 17.11
C ALA A 121 15.84 13.04 18.49
N PHE A 122 16.70 12.02 18.63
CA PHE A 122 16.93 11.35 19.90
C PHE A 122 17.62 12.25 20.92
N VAL A 123 18.58 13.08 20.49
CA VAL A 123 19.24 14.07 21.37
C VAL A 123 18.26 15.11 21.88
N HIS A 124 17.31 15.56 21.04
CA HIS A 124 16.26 16.47 21.50
C HIS A 124 15.31 15.78 22.49
N LEU A 125 14.94 14.52 22.23
CA LEU A 125 14.08 13.75 23.14
C LEU A 125 14.74 13.45 24.48
N SER A 126 16.06 13.23 24.52
CA SER A 126 16.79 12.97 25.77
C SER A 126 16.73 14.15 26.75
N SER A 127 16.53 15.38 26.25
CA SER A 127 16.33 16.57 27.09
C SER A 127 14.98 16.57 27.84
N ALA A 128 14.00 15.79 27.38
CA ALA A 128 12.69 15.65 28.03
C ALA A 128 12.68 14.59 29.16
N VAL A 129 13.66 13.66 29.15
CA VAL A 129 13.74 12.54 30.11
C VAL A 129 13.91 13.00 31.57
N PRO A 130 14.68 14.05 31.91
CA PRO A 130 14.78 14.54 33.29
C PRO A 130 13.43 14.89 33.92
N ALA A 131 12.53 15.54 33.17
CA ALA A 131 11.21 15.90 33.65
C ALA A 131 10.29 14.68 33.89
N ILE A 132 10.56 13.55 33.22
CA ILE A 132 9.89 12.27 33.45
C ILE A 132 10.49 11.61 34.70
N LYS A 133 11.82 11.60 34.83
CA LYS A 133 12.54 11.03 35.98
C LYS A 133 12.12 11.67 37.31
N GLU A 134 11.83 12.98 37.33
CA GLU A 134 11.35 13.67 38.53
C GLU A 134 9.98 13.17 39.03
N LYS A 135 9.18 12.55 38.16
CA LYS A 135 7.86 11.98 38.50
C LYS A 135 7.92 10.51 38.93
N LEU A 136 9.10 9.89 38.88
CA LEU A 136 9.31 8.50 39.27
C LEU A 136 9.82 8.44 40.72
N ASP A 137 9.10 7.71 41.54
CA ASP A 137 9.38 7.56 42.97
C ASP A 137 10.37 6.42 43.26
N ASP A 138 10.33 5.35 42.45
CA ASP A 138 11.18 4.18 42.61
C ASP A 138 12.61 4.40 42.06
N ALA A 139 13.61 3.87 42.77
CA ALA A 139 15.01 4.08 42.42
C ALA A 139 15.44 3.29 41.17
N ASP A 140 14.87 2.10 40.94
CA ASP A 140 15.19 1.26 39.78
C ASP A 140 14.52 1.82 38.51
N GLU A 141 13.31 2.36 38.62
CA GLU A 141 12.65 3.08 37.52
C GLU A 141 13.41 4.35 37.11
N ARG A 142 13.93 5.10 38.08
CA ARG A 142 14.80 6.27 37.83
C ARG A 142 16.10 5.88 37.15
N LEU A 143 16.68 4.73 37.52
CA LEU A 143 17.85 4.19 36.83
C LEU A 143 17.52 3.80 35.39
N GLY A 144 16.33 3.22 35.15
CA GLY A 144 15.81 2.94 33.82
C GLY A 144 15.71 4.20 32.95
N ALA A 145 15.21 5.30 33.50
CA ALA A 145 15.17 6.59 32.80
C ALA A 145 16.57 7.10 32.42
N ASP A 146 17.58 6.93 33.29
CA ASP A 146 18.97 7.30 32.99
C ASP A 146 19.60 6.46 31.87
N ILE A 147 19.16 5.21 31.70
CA ILE A 147 19.62 4.35 30.60
C ILE A 147 19.07 4.85 29.26
N VAL A 148 17.80 5.25 29.21
CA VAL A 148 17.15 5.75 27.99
C VAL A 148 17.62 7.16 27.61
N GLN A 149 18.06 7.96 28.60
CA GLN A 149 18.58 9.31 28.34
C GLN A 149 19.95 9.31 27.63
N LYS A 150 20.78 8.29 27.89
CA LYS A 150 22.14 8.17 27.35
C LYS A 150 22.14 7.79 25.88
#